data_AF-A0A1G4R2R6-F1
#
_entry.id   AF-A0A1G4R2R6-F1
#
_cell.length_a   1.000
_cell.length_b   1.000
_cell.length_c   1.000
_cell.angle_alpha   90.00
_cell.angle_beta   90.00
_cell.angle_gamma   90.00
#
_symmetry.space_group_name_H-M   'P 1'
#
loop_
_entity.id
_entity.type
_entity.pdbx_description
1 polymer ?
#
loop_
_entity_poly.entity_id
_entity_poly.type
_entity_poly.pdbx_seq_one_letter_code
_entity_poly.pdbx_strand_id
1 'polypeptide(L)'
;MAERYPRTDKDFLIESIVGLKDVTDRHTLAGFEDIPDEILYRRFFQLIDFLQKKQLTNVIKYNGLSDITINSELKNSDLNDAGFYFLQYALGKWESRFHKDQGDTKESEFIEKWYKVFVKNNPDLFF
;
A
#
# COMPACT_ATOMS: atom_id res chain seq x y z
N MET A 1 7.30 12.49 16.05
CA MET A 1 6.59 11.27 15.64
C MET A 1 5.33 11.72 14.91
N ALA A 2 4.95 11.08 13.81
CA ALA A 2 3.62 11.34 13.25
C ALA A 2 2.57 10.89 14.27
N GLU A 3 1.53 11.69 14.47
CA GLU A 3 0.42 11.35 15.35
C GLU A 3 -0.26 10.07 14.82
N ARG A 4 -0.43 9.06 15.69
CA ARG A 4 -1.14 7.82 15.35
C ARG A 4 -2.64 8.07 15.55
N TYR A 5 -3.39 8.08 14.46
CA TYR A 5 -4.85 8.15 14.58
C TYR A 5 -5.38 6.77 14.95
N PRO A 6 -6.25 6.65 15.97
CA PRO A 6 -6.75 5.37 16.41
C PRO A 6 -7.50 4.66 15.28
N ARG A 7 -7.31 3.34 15.20
CA ARG A 7 -8.09 2.50 14.29
C ARG A 7 -9.55 2.52 14.72
N THR A 8 -10.44 2.77 13.76
CA THR A 8 -11.89 2.73 14.02
C THR A 8 -12.42 1.33 13.78
N ASP A 9 -13.43 0.92 14.55
CA ASP A 9 -14.13 -0.36 14.34
C ASP A 9 -14.97 -0.37 13.06
N LYS A 10 -15.33 0.80 12.55
CA LYS A 10 -16.04 0.94 11.27
C LYS A 10 -15.12 0.56 10.12
N ASP A 11 -15.60 -0.32 9.25
CA ASP A 11 -14.87 -0.73 8.05
C ASP A 11 -14.85 0.40 7.01
N PHE A 12 -13.70 0.63 6.40
CA PHE A 12 -13.53 1.63 5.33
C PHE A 12 -12.42 1.26 4.35
N LEU A 13 -12.53 1.81 3.14
CA LEU A 13 -11.55 1.65 2.07
C LEU A 13 -10.26 2.42 2.40
N ILE A 14 -9.12 1.72 2.43
CA ILE A 14 -7.80 2.33 2.55
C ILE A 14 -7.26 2.67 1.16
N GLU A 15 -7.30 1.72 0.23
CA GLU A 15 -6.78 1.89 -1.12
C GLU A 15 -7.49 0.95 -2.11
N SER A 16 -7.57 1.33 -3.38
CA SER A 16 -8.12 0.51 -4.46
C SER A 16 -7.43 0.78 -5.79
N ILE A 17 -7.48 -0.19 -6.70
CA ILE A 17 -7.01 0.03 -8.07
C ILE A 17 -7.82 1.13 -8.77
N VAL A 18 -9.14 1.22 -8.56
CA VAL A 18 -9.98 2.30 -9.08
C VAL A 18 -9.46 3.67 -8.60
N GLY A 19 -9.22 3.82 -7.30
CA GLY A 19 -8.71 5.07 -6.72
C GLY A 19 -7.34 5.46 -7.28
N LEU A 20 -6.43 4.50 -7.41
CA LEU A 20 -5.13 4.71 -8.05
C LEU A 20 -5.29 5.17 -9.50
N LYS A 21 -6.16 4.51 -10.26
CA LYS A 21 -6.43 4.86 -11.66
C LYS A 21 -6.99 6.28 -11.78
N ASP A 22 -7.95 6.66 -10.94
CA ASP A 22 -8.51 8.01 -10.92
C ASP A 22 -7.44 9.08 -10.59
N VAL A 23 -6.45 8.76 -9.76
CA VAL A 23 -5.32 9.65 -9.48
C VAL A 23 -4.39 9.74 -10.67
N THR A 24 -4.02 8.62 -11.30
CA THR A 24 -3.11 8.62 -12.45
C THR A 24 -3.74 9.29 -13.66
N ASP A 25 -5.00 9.00 -13.97
CA ASP A 25 -5.72 9.59 -15.10
C ASP A 25 -5.78 11.12 -14.97
N ARG A 26 -6.00 11.64 -13.76
CA ARG A 26 -5.96 13.09 -13.49
C ARG A 26 -4.57 13.70 -13.67
N HIS A 27 -3.50 12.97 -13.34
CA HIS A 27 -2.13 13.43 -13.60
C HIS A 27 -1.82 13.40 -15.10
N THR A 28 -2.25 12.37 -15.83
CA THR A 28 -2.11 12.29 -17.29
C THR A 28 -2.82 13.46 -17.98
N LEU A 29 -4.06 13.77 -17.55
CA LEU A 29 -4.81 14.93 -18.04
C LEU A 29 -4.13 16.28 -17.75
N ALA A 30 -3.31 16.36 -16.70
CA ALA A 30 -2.50 17.54 -16.37
C ALA A 30 -1.17 17.62 -17.15
N GLY A 31 -0.88 16.65 -18.02
CA GLY A 31 0.29 16.63 -18.89
C GLY A 31 1.45 15.77 -18.42
N PHE A 32 1.27 14.94 -17.39
CA PHE A 32 2.24 13.92 -17.00
C PHE A 32 2.17 12.70 -17.90
N GLU A 33 3.25 11.91 -17.91
CA GLU A 33 3.27 10.63 -18.62
C GLU A 33 2.27 9.65 -17.99
N ASP A 34 1.58 8.93 -18.86
CA ASP A 34 0.59 7.93 -18.47
C ASP A 34 1.25 6.75 -17.75
N ILE A 35 0.57 6.21 -16.73
CA ILE A 35 1.03 5.04 -16.00
C ILE A 35 0.22 3.84 -16.47
N PRO A 36 0.84 2.84 -17.12
CA PRO A 36 0.15 1.63 -17.54
C PRO A 36 -0.53 0.90 -16.37
N ASP A 37 -1.71 0.33 -16.63
CA ASP A 37 -2.46 -0.45 -15.64
C ASP A 37 -1.63 -1.61 -15.06
N GLU A 38 -0.71 -2.19 -15.85
CA GLU A 38 0.22 -3.24 -15.38
C GLU A 38 1.11 -2.75 -14.23
N ILE A 39 1.53 -1.49 -14.25
CA ILE A 39 2.29 -0.88 -13.15
C ILE A 39 1.39 -0.70 -11.93
N LEU A 40 0.14 -0.24 -12.12
CA LEU A 40 -0.84 -0.13 -11.05
C LEU A 40 -1.06 -1.47 -10.35
N TYR A 41 -1.30 -2.52 -11.13
CA TYR A 41 -1.61 -3.85 -10.61
C TYR A 41 -0.40 -4.45 -9.91
N ARG A 42 0.79 -4.36 -10.52
CA ARG A 42 2.04 -4.84 -9.91
C ARG A 42 2.31 -4.13 -8.59
N ARG A 43 2.24 -2.81 -8.57
CA ARG A 43 2.53 -2.00 -7.38
C ARG A 43 1.57 -2.29 -6.24
N PHE A 44 0.28 -2.39 -6.55
CA PHE A 44 -0.74 -2.73 -5.57
C PHE A 44 -0.51 -4.14 -5.02
N PHE A 45 -0.26 -5.13 -5.89
CA PHE A 45 0.09 -6.48 -5.45
C PHE A 45 1.32 -6.49 -4.54
N GLN A 46 2.39 -5.78 -4.89
CA GLN A 46 3.61 -5.69 -4.08
C GLN A 46 3.34 -5.16 -2.67
N LEU A 47 2.48 -4.14 -2.54
CA LEU A 47 2.09 -3.62 -1.23
C LEU A 47 1.34 -4.70 -0.43
N ILE A 48 0.35 -5.36 -1.02
CA ILE A 48 -0.44 -6.39 -0.33
C ILE A 48 0.42 -7.59 0.05
N ASP A 49 1.21 -8.11 -0.89
CA ASP A 49 2.12 -9.24 -0.67
C ASP A 49 3.13 -8.92 0.44
N PHE A 50 3.64 -7.69 0.49
CA PHE A 50 4.49 -7.22 1.57
C PHE A 50 3.78 -7.26 2.93
N LEU A 51 2.57 -6.70 3.01
CA LEU A 51 1.77 -6.68 4.25
C LEU A 51 1.50 -8.12 4.73
N GLN A 52 1.10 -9.01 3.83
CA GLN A 52 0.84 -10.42 4.14
C GLN A 52 2.10 -11.12 4.65
N LYS A 53 3.24 -10.96 3.97
CA LYS A 53 4.53 -11.57 4.36
C LYS A 53 5.06 -11.07 5.69
N LYS A 54 4.73 -9.84 6.08
CA LYS A 54 5.08 -9.26 7.39
C LYS A 54 4.02 -9.51 8.46
N GLN A 55 2.98 -10.31 8.17
CA GLN A 55 1.88 -10.60 9.09
C GLN A 55 1.18 -9.31 9.57
N LEU A 56 1.02 -8.34 8.66
CA LEU A 56 0.33 -7.06 8.90
C LEU A 56 -1.14 -7.11 8.47
N THR A 57 -1.60 -8.25 7.97
CA THR A 57 -2.98 -8.50 7.58
C THR A 57 -3.63 -9.54 8.50
N ASN A 58 -4.95 -9.47 8.66
CA ASN A 58 -5.74 -10.49 9.36
C ASN A 58 -6.01 -11.72 8.47
N VAL A 59 -5.97 -11.53 7.15
CA VAL A 59 -6.28 -12.55 6.14
C VAL A 59 -5.28 -12.46 4.98
N ILE A 60 -5.10 -13.58 4.27
CA ILE A 60 -4.46 -13.57 2.95
C ILE A 60 -5.54 -13.16 1.95
N LYS A 61 -5.34 -12.02 1.28
CA LYS A 61 -6.31 -11.42 0.36
C LYS A 61 -6.05 -11.80 -1.10
N TYR A 62 -4.78 -11.77 -1.52
CA TYR A 62 -4.36 -12.11 -2.88
C TYR A 62 -3.14 -13.03 -2.83
N ASN A 63 -3.12 -14.09 -3.65
CA ASN A 63 -2.04 -15.08 -3.70
C ASN A 63 -1.03 -14.79 -4.81
N GLY A 64 -1.43 -14.03 -5.83
CA GLY A 64 -0.58 -13.66 -6.94
C GLY A 64 -1.05 -12.41 -7.67
N LEU A 65 -0.19 -11.89 -8.55
CA LEU A 65 -0.52 -10.73 -9.39
C LEU A 65 -1.75 -10.99 -10.28
N SER A 66 -1.98 -12.24 -10.69
CA SER A 66 -3.17 -12.65 -11.45
C SER A 66 -4.49 -12.45 -10.72
N ASP A 67 -4.46 -12.34 -9.38
CA ASP A 67 -5.65 -12.14 -8.57
C ASP A 67 -6.04 -10.65 -8.49
N ILE A 68 -5.15 -9.75 -8.96
CA ILE A 68 -5.43 -8.32 -8.99
C ILE A 68 -6.27 -7.98 -10.21
N THR A 69 -7.35 -7.26 -9.96
CA THR A 69 -8.27 -6.75 -10.97
C THR A 69 -8.54 -5.27 -10.73
N ILE A 70 -9.22 -4.61 -11.65
CA ILE A 70 -9.69 -3.23 -11.49
C ILE A 70 -10.53 -3.03 -10.21
N ASN A 71 -11.20 -4.07 -9.72
CA ASN A 71 -12.03 -4.01 -8.51
C ASN A 71 -11.27 -4.39 -7.23
N SER A 72 -9.96 -4.64 -7.30
CA SER A 72 -9.17 -4.99 -6.13
C SER A 72 -9.05 -3.80 -5.18
N GLU A 73 -9.33 -4.07 -3.91
CA GLU A 73 -9.38 -3.09 -2.84
C GLU A 73 -8.71 -3.61 -1.56
N LEU A 74 -8.27 -2.69 -0.71
CA LEU A 74 -7.73 -2.90 0.62
C LEU A 74 -8.56 -2.09 1.61
N LYS A 75 -9.12 -2.76 2.60
CA LYS A 75 -9.95 -2.18 3.67
C LYS A 75 -9.22 -2.24 5.00
N ASN A 76 -9.60 -1.38 5.94
CA ASN A 76 -9.00 -1.40 7.28
C ASN A 76 -9.31 -2.70 8.05
N SER A 77 -10.39 -3.42 7.72
CA SER A 77 -10.70 -4.74 8.28
C SER A 77 -9.73 -5.83 7.85
N ASP A 78 -9.08 -5.68 6.68
CA ASP A 78 -8.07 -6.63 6.20
C ASP A 78 -6.77 -6.56 7.02
N LEU A 79 -6.55 -5.49 7.78
CA LEU A 79 -5.31 -5.20 8.50
C LEU A 79 -5.43 -5.47 9.99
N ASN A 80 -4.34 -5.92 10.61
CA ASN A 80 -4.21 -5.79 12.06
C ASN A 80 -3.76 -4.37 12.43
N ASP A 81 -3.65 -4.08 13.72
CA ASP A 81 -3.31 -2.74 14.20
C ASP A 81 -1.92 -2.30 13.70
N ALA A 82 -0.93 -3.20 13.72
CA ALA A 82 0.40 -2.91 13.20
C ALA A 82 0.36 -2.56 11.70
N GLY A 83 -0.42 -3.30 10.89
CA GLY A 83 -0.60 -3.03 9.47
C GLY A 83 -1.30 -1.71 9.21
N PHE A 84 -2.34 -1.41 9.98
CA PHE A 84 -3.06 -0.14 9.89
C PHE A 84 -2.13 1.06 10.18
N TYR A 85 -1.37 1.00 11.28
CA TYR A 85 -0.43 2.08 11.63
C TYR A 85 0.75 2.16 10.67
N PHE A 86 1.21 1.03 10.12
CA PHE A 86 2.24 1.04 9.08
C PHE A 86 1.75 1.78 7.83
N LEU A 87 0.51 1.55 7.39
CA LEU A 87 -0.04 2.25 6.22
C LEU A 87 -0.29 3.74 6.49
N GLN A 88 -0.72 4.16 7.68
CA GLN A 88 -0.74 5.59 8.02
C GLN A 88 0.63 6.24 7.84
N TYR A 89 1.71 5.52 8.12
CA TYR A 89 3.09 6.01 7.99
C TYR A 89 3.65 5.93 6.56
N ALA A 90 3.27 4.92 5.78
CA ALA A 90 3.94 4.56 4.53
C ALA A 90 3.11 4.82 3.26
N LEU A 91 1.78 4.87 3.34
CA LEU A 91 0.90 4.86 2.16
C LEU A 91 1.16 6.06 1.23
N GLY A 92 1.15 7.29 1.76
CA GLY A 92 1.45 8.47 0.93
C GLY A 92 2.87 8.47 0.34
N LYS A 93 3.84 7.84 1.02
CA LYS A 93 5.21 7.66 0.46
C LYS A 93 5.20 6.68 -0.70
N TRP A 94 4.44 5.60 -0.56
CA TRP A 94 4.25 4.60 -1.60
C TRP A 94 3.53 5.18 -2.81
N GLU A 95 2.44 5.92 -2.63
CA GLU A 95 1.69 6.59 -3.70
C GLU A 95 2.58 7.60 -4.48
N SER A 96 3.36 8.41 -3.76
CA SER A 96 4.23 9.42 -4.39
C SER A 96 5.33 8.87 -5.31
N ARG A 97 5.54 7.54 -5.29
CA ARG A 97 6.56 6.85 -6.09
C ARG A 97 6.03 6.28 -7.40
N PHE A 98 4.73 6.32 -7.68
CA PHE A 98 4.18 5.77 -8.93
C PHE A 98 4.81 6.40 -10.20
N HIS A 99 4.99 7.72 -10.23
CA HIS A 99 5.65 8.42 -11.34
C HIS A 99 7.19 8.28 -11.34
N LYS A 100 7.75 7.56 -10.36
CA LYS A 100 9.19 7.31 -10.21
C LYS A 100 9.47 5.82 -10.11
N ASP A 101 8.63 5.01 -10.76
CA ASP A 101 8.76 3.56 -10.72
C ASP A 101 10.13 3.14 -11.28
N GLN A 102 10.85 2.34 -10.50
CA GLN A 102 12.17 1.81 -10.86
C GLN A 102 12.15 0.29 -11.06
N GLY A 103 10.96 -0.28 -11.29
CA GLY A 103 10.76 -1.72 -11.41
C GLY A 103 10.65 -2.46 -10.08
N ASP A 104 10.42 -3.77 -10.19
CA ASP A 104 9.93 -4.63 -9.10
C ASP A 104 10.80 -4.59 -7.84
N THR A 105 12.07 -4.97 -7.98
CA THR A 105 13.01 -5.12 -6.87
C THR A 105 13.19 -3.82 -6.10
N LYS A 106 13.38 -2.70 -6.81
CA LYS A 106 13.64 -1.39 -6.18
C LYS A 106 12.46 -0.92 -5.36
N GLU A 107 11.26 -1.08 -5.90
CA GLU A 107 10.05 -0.69 -5.22
C GLU A 107 9.78 -1.52 -3.95
N SER A 108 10.07 -2.82 -4.00
CA SER A 108 10.01 -3.69 -2.81
C SER A 108 11.04 -3.29 -1.74
N GLU A 109 12.25 -2.89 -2.13
CA GLU A 109 13.29 -2.40 -1.21
C GLU A 109 12.86 -1.13 -0.45
N PHE A 110 12.11 -0.22 -1.10
CA PHE A 110 11.61 0.99 -0.44
C PHE A 110 10.60 0.66 0.66
N ILE A 111 9.66 -0.25 0.38
CA ILE A 111 8.66 -0.68 1.37
C ILE A 111 9.34 -1.35 2.57
N GLU A 112 10.30 -2.23 2.33
CA GLU A 112 11.09 -2.88 3.39
C GLU A 112 11.88 -1.85 4.22
N LYS A 113 12.48 -0.84 3.58
CA LYS A 113 13.19 0.24 4.28
C LYS A 113 12.24 1.03 5.18
N TRP A 114 11.05 1.37 4.70
CA TRP A 114 10.06 2.08 5.50
C TRP A 114 9.58 1.23 6.67
N TYR A 115 9.35 -0.06 6.46
CA TYR A 115 8.94 -0.98 7.51
C TYR A 115 9.99 -1.10 8.62
N LYS A 116 11.28 -1.22 8.29
CA LYS A 116 12.36 -1.25 9.29
C LYS A 116 12.38 0.01 10.16
N VAL A 117 12.19 1.18 9.55
CA VAL A 117 12.09 2.45 10.28
C VAL A 117 10.84 2.48 11.15
N PHE A 118 9.72 1.98 10.64
CA PHE A 118 8.45 1.91 11.37
C PHE A 118 8.57 1.02 12.61
N VAL A 119 9.09 -0.21 12.47
CA VAL A 119 9.31 -1.15 13.58
C VAL A 119 10.24 -0.54 14.63
N LYS A 120 11.35 0.07 14.20
CA LYS A 120 12.30 0.74 15.12
C LYS A 120 11.63 1.81 15.97
N ASN A 121 10.66 2.52 15.41
CA ASN A 121 10.00 3.65 16.07
C ASN A 121 8.72 3.27 16.82
N ASN A 122 8.16 2.08 16.59
CA ASN A 122 6.92 1.60 17.20
C ASN A 122 7.07 0.15 17.70
N PRO A 123 8.05 -0.14 18.58
CA PRO A 123 8.24 -1.50 19.08
C PRO A 123 7.00 -2.04 19.79
N ASP A 124 6.21 -1.17 20.43
CA ASP A 124 4.99 -1.47 21.18
C ASP A 124 3.89 -2.18 20.35
N LEU A 125 3.95 -2.11 19.02
CA LEU A 125 2.98 -2.76 18.14
C LEU A 125 3.31 -4.23 17.81
N PHE A 126 4.47 -4.72 18.26
CA PHE A 126 5.01 -6.04 17.89
C PHE A 126 5.39 -6.90 19.11
N PHE A 127 5.05 -6.47 20.33
CA PHE A 127 5.30 -7.17 21.59
C PHE A 127 4.01 -7.48 22.34
#